data_AF-A0A958B5A2-F1
#
_entry.id   AF-A0A958B5A2-F1
#
_cell.length_a   1.000
_cell.length_b   1.000
_cell.length_c   1.000
_cell.angle_alpha   90.00
_cell.angle_beta   90.00
_cell.angle_gamma   90.00
#
_symmetry.space_group_name_H-M   'P 1'
#
loop_
_entity.id
_entity.type
_entity.pdbx_description
1 polymer ?
#
loop_
_entity_poly.entity_id
_entity_poly.type
_entity_poly.pdbx_seq_one_letter_code
_entity_poly.pdbx_strand_id
1 'polypeptide(L)'
;PAVVNAGRDHIIIRGTDPDAVFIDAGGGTGISLLPNPSQTYPNITGVTVENLTIRNASTGIAVNVGGDAASSPAENDPDNVVLRNVLVYADLPGSTAVDLTTSAVRLSHTTLIANAPGVTLIRSTPGALPANAVFLQDNLFVALPNASPLPRWWRDDVNQQPGLVSHNAFASQNGVASDWNSAPNGSLMTVTNADFLNVVEQVFRIGASSQALNGASDGKSYGYYT
;
A
#
# COMPACT_ATOMS: atom_id res chain seq x y z
N PRO A 1 -1.68 14.08 -10.01
CA PRO A 1 -2.58 12.91 -10.04
C PRO A 1 -2.44 12.17 -11.37
N ALA A 2 -2.49 10.84 -11.36
CA ALA A 2 -2.45 9.98 -12.55
C ALA A 2 -3.72 9.13 -12.65
N VAL A 3 -4.24 8.95 -13.86
CA VAL A 3 -5.47 8.18 -14.10
C VAL A 3 -5.23 7.19 -15.22
N VAL A 4 -5.51 5.92 -14.95
CA VAL A 4 -5.57 4.85 -15.94
C VAL A 4 -7.02 4.42 -16.06
N ASN A 5 -7.58 4.55 -17.26
CA ASN A 5 -8.94 4.10 -17.56
C ASN A 5 -8.89 2.68 -18.13
N ALA A 6 -9.95 1.90 -17.93
CA ALA A 6 -10.10 0.57 -18.52
C ALA A 6 -9.88 0.53 -20.04
N GLY A 7 -9.46 -0.63 -20.53
CA GLY A 7 -8.98 -0.82 -21.91
C GLY A 7 -7.55 -0.31 -22.13
N ARG A 8 -6.83 -0.04 -21.03
CA ARG A 8 -5.43 0.37 -21.00
C ARG A 8 -4.64 -0.62 -20.14
N ASP A 9 -4.41 -1.78 -20.72
CA ASP A 9 -3.80 -2.91 -20.03
C ASP A 9 -2.27 -2.87 -20.13
N HIS A 10 -1.61 -3.56 -19.21
CA HIS A 10 -0.15 -3.71 -19.16
C HIS A 10 0.62 -2.38 -19.16
N ILE A 11 0.09 -1.38 -18.44
CA ILE A 11 0.76 -0.09 -18.26
C ILE A 11 1.71 -0.14 -17.07
N ILE A 12 2.87 0.49 -17.23
CA ILE A 12 3.82 0.74 -16.15
C ILE A 12 3.84 2.24 -15.83
N ILE A 13 3.48 2.59 -14.60
CA ILE A 13 3.70 3.92 -14.01
C ILE A 13 4.95 3.81 -13.14
N ARG A 14 6.07 4.36 -13.62
CA ARG A 14 7.36 4.28 -12.95
C ARG A 14 7.86 5.67 -12.57
N GLY A 15 8.16 5.87 -11.30
CA GLY A 15 8.94 7.02 -10.84
C GLY A 15 10.44 6.83 -11.12
N THR A 16 11.16 7.95 -11.20
CA THR A 16 12.60 7.95 -11.48
C THR A 16 13.41 7.68 -10.22
N ASP A 17 12.95 8.22 -9.10
CA ASP A 17 13.54 8.08 -7.78
C ASP A 17 12.40 8.20 -6.73
N PRO A 18 12.30 7.25 -5.79
CA PRO A 18 11.41 7.33 -4.63
C PRO A 18 11.74 8.41 -3.61
N ASP A 19 13.00 8.85 -3.55
CA ASP A 19 13.46 9.81 -2.56
C ASP A 19 12.97 11.21 -2.93
N ALA A 20 12.41 11.38 -4.14
CA ALA A 20 11.67 12.54 -4.59
C ALA A 20 10.16 12.28 -4.61
N VAL A 21 9.38 13.26 -4.18
CA VAL A 21 7.92 13.25 -4.32
C VAL A 21 7.59 13.18 -5.82
N PHE A 22 7.03 12.06 -6.25
CA PHE A 22 6.60 11.88 -7.63
C PHE A 22 5.19 12.43 -7.85
N ILE A 23 4.28 12.20 -6.89
CA ILE A 23 2.91 12.73 -6.92
C ILE A 23 2.60 13.46 -5.61
N ASP A 24 2.32 14.76 -5.74
CA ASP A 24 1.58 15.54 -4.76
C ASP A 24 0.13 15.62 -5.20
N ALA A 25 -0.79 15.01 -4.43
CA ALA A 25 -2.18 14.88 -4.85
C ALA A 25 -3.07 16.07 -4.48
N GLY A 26 -2.58 17.05 -3.71
CA GLY A 26 -3.34 18.27 -3.38
C GLY A 26 -4.67 18.04 -2.66
N GLY A 27 -4.78 16.96 -1.88
CA GLY A 27 -6.02 16.52 -1.22
C GLY A 27 -6.91 15.62 -2.07
N GLY A 28 -6.55 15.34 -3.33
CA GLY A 28 -7.26 14.42 -4.21
C GLY A 28 -6.74 12.98 -4.15
N THR A 29 -7.05 12.20 -5.19
CA THR A 29 -6.48 10.86 -5.38
C THR A 29 -5.14 10.95 -6.11
N GLY A 30 -4.10 10.28 -5.61
CA GLY A 30 -2.78 10.25 -6.24
C GLY A 30 -2.79 9.50 -7.57
N ILE A 31 -3.09 8.20 -7.54
CA ILE A 31 -3.26 7.34 -8.71
C ILE A 31 -4.64 6.68 -8.68
N SER A 32 -5.37 6.75 -9.79
CA SER A 32 -6.66 6.09 -9.94
C SER A 32 -6.64 5.09 -11.09
N LEU A 33 -6.95 3.83 -10.80
CA LEU A 33 -7.25 2.80 -11.79
C LEU A 33 -8.78 2.67 -11.86
N LEU A 34 -9.35 3.18 -12.94
CA LEU A 34 -10.80 3.38 -13.08
C LEU A 34 -11.45 2.34 -14.00
N PRO A 35 -12.65 1.85 -13.67
CA PRO A 35 -13.42 0.98 -14.56
C PRO A 35 -13.78 1.66 -15.89
N ASN A 36 -14.20 0.85 -16.86
CA ASN A 36 -14.93 1.36 -18.01
C ASN A 36 -16.35 1.75 -17.56
N PRO A 37 -16.78 3.02 -17.66
CA PRO A 37 -18.12 3.42 -17.25
C PRO A 37 -19.24 2.81 -18.12
N SER A 38 -18.93 2.29 -19.32
CA SER A 38 -19.92 1.76 -20.26
C SER A 38 -20.02 0.23 -20.30
N GLN A 39 -19.23 -0.49 -19.50
CA GLN A 39 -19.23 -1.95 -19.47
C GLN A 39 -19.23 -2.45 -18.04
N THR A 40 -20.02 -3.48 -17.76
CA THR A 40 -20.04 -4.11 -16.42
C THR A 40 -18.66 -4.65 -16.07
N TYR A 41 -17.86 -5.10 -17.06
CA TYR A 41 -16.44 -5.47 -16.95
C TYR A 41 -15.75 -5.31 -18.32
N PRO A 42 -14.70 -4.48 -18.42
CA PRO A 42 -13.39 -5.08 -18.58
C PRO A 42 -12.48 -4.56 -17.48
N ASN A 43 -11.84 -5.50 -16.79
CA ASN A 43 -10.88 -5.19 -15.74
C ASN A 43 -9.65 -4.57 -16.40
N ILE A 44 -9.07 -3.56 -15.76
CA ILE A 44 -7.71 -3.12 -16.06
C ILE A 44 -6.79 -4.29 -15.67
N THR A 45 -6.02 -4.85 -16.61
CA THR A 45 -5.07 -5.92 -16.27
C THR A 45 -3.62 -5.47 -16.39
N GLY A 46 -2.76 -6.09 -15.59
CA GLY A 46 -1.30 -5.98 -15.70
C GLY A 46 -0.73 -4.60 -15.44
N VAL A 47 -1.43 -3.74 -14.69
CA VAL A 47 -0.90 -2.42 -14.33
C VAL A 47 0.13 -2.54 -13.22
N THR A 48 1.32 -2.01 -13.47
CA THR A 48 2.40 -1.89 -12.48
C THR A 48 2.60 -0.43 -12.09
N VAL A 49 2.59 -0.16 -10.78
CA VAL A 49 2.99 1.11 -10.19
C VAL A 49 4.25 0.89 -9.38
N GLU A 50 5.32 1.62 -9.69
CA GLU A 50 6.61 1.37 -9.04
C GLU A 50 7.56 2.56 -8.92
N ASN A 51 8.48 2.43 -7.96
CA ASN A 51 9.60 3.32 -7.69
C ASN A 51 9.19 4.79 -7.52
N LEU A 52 8.14 5.04 -6.74
CA LEU A 52 7.60 6.39 -6.59
C LEU A 52 7.05 6.66 -5.20
N THR A 53 6.99 7.95 -4.88
CA THR A 53 6.40 8.49 -3.64
C THR A 53 5.15 9.30 -3.93
N ILE A 54 4.08 9.04 -3.17
CA ILE A 54 2.81 9.78 -3.18
C ILE A 54 2.59 10.44 -1.82
N ARG A 55 2.22 11.73 -1.81
CA ARG A 55 1.88 12.49 -0.59
C ARG A 55 0.64 13.36 -0.77
N ASN A 56 0.17 13.95 0.33
CA ASN A 56 -0.89 14.96 0.35
C ASN A 56 -2.15 14.49 -0.40
N ALA A 57 -2.52 13.23 -0.19
CA ALA A 57 -3.62 12.56 -0.88
C ALA A 57 -4.74 12.21 0.11
N SER A 58 -5.99 12.46 -0.26
CA SER A 58 -7.12 11.86 0.45
C SER A 58 -7.18 10.36 0.19
N THR A 59 -6.79 9.94 -1.01
CA THR A 59 -6.52 8.54 -1.36
C THR A 59 -5.20 8.45 -2.11
N GLY A 60 -4.20 7.72 -1.61
CA GLY A 60 -2.91 7.57 -2.29
C GLY A 60 -3.06 6.87 -3.64
N ILE A 61 -3.52 5.62 -3.60
CA ILE A 61 -3.82 4.81 -4.79
C ILE A 61 -5.23 4.24 -4.65
N ALA A 62 -6.07 4.46 -5.65
CA ALA A 62 -7.39 3.86 -5.76
C ALA A 62 -7.39 2.84 -6.90
N VAL A 63 -7.61 1.57 -6.56
CA VAL A 63 -7.82 0.48 -7.51
C VAL A 63 -9.30 0.11 -7.47
N ASN A 64 -10.09 0.79 -8.31
CA ASN A 64 -11.53 0.65 -8.29
C ASN A 64 -11.97 -0.62 -9.04
N VAL A 65 -11.28 -0.96 -10.13
CA VAL A 65 -11.43 -2.25 -10.85
C VAL A 65 -10.09 -2.62 -11.50
N GLY A 66 -9.62 -3.86 -11.34
CA GLY A 66 -8.39 -4.36 -11.96
C GLY A 66 -7.98 -5.78 -11.54
N GLY A 67 -7.20 -6.47 -12.36
CA GLY A 67 -6.84 -7.88 -12.14
C GLY A 67 -7.87 -8.88 -12.65
N ASP A 68 -7.46 -10.15 -12.78
CA ASP A 68 -8.38 -11.26 -12.98
C ASP A 68 -8.79 -11.83 -11.62
N ALA A 69 -10.07 -11.67 -11.24
CA ALA A 69 -10.60 -12.21 -10.00
C ALA A 69 -11.02 -13.70 -10.14
N ALA A 70 -11.07 -14.22 -11.37
CA ALA A 70 -11.45 -15.60 -11.68
C ALA A 70 -10.24 -16.52 -11.87
N SER A 71 -9.05 -15.98 -12.15
CA SER A 71 -7.80 -16.74 -12.06
C SER A 71 -7.51 -17.03 -10.59
N SER A 72 -7.12 -18.27 -10.30
CA SER A 72 -6.63 -18.63 -8.97
C SER A 72 -5.56 -17.61 -8.57
N PRO A 73 -5.63 -17.03 -7.36
CA PRO A 73 -4.89 -15.83 -7.04
C PRO A 73 -3.41 -16.23 -6.92
N ALA A 74 -2.70 -16.09 -8.03
CA ALA A 74 -1.33 -16.54 -8.18
C ALA A 74 -0.44 -15.31 -8.03
N GLU A 75 0.56 -15.41 -7.15
CA GLU A 75 1.54 -14.36 -6.85
C GLU A 75 2.17 -13.74 -8.12
N ASN A 76 2.22 -14.50 -9.21
CA ASN A 76 2.85 -14.13 -10.47
C ASN A 76 1.88 -14.04 -11.65
N ASP A 77 0.58 -13.87 -11.41
CA ASP A 77 -0.36 -13.61 -12.49
C ASP A 77 -0.01 -12.26 -13.16
N PRO A 78 0.36 -12.25 -14.45
CA PRO A 78 0.71 -11.03 -15.17
C PRO A 78 -0.47 -10.06 -15.34
N ASP A 79 -1.71 -10.50 -15.08
CA ASP A 79 -2.90 -9.67 -15.17
C ASP A 79 -3.22 -8.95 -13.86
N ASN A 80 -2.57 -9.30 -12.74
CA ASN A 80 -2.73 -8.61 -11.47
C ASN A 80 -2.25 -7.15 -11.53
N VAL A 81 -2.86 -6.30 -10.71
CA VAL A 81 -2.30 -4.98 -10.41
C VAL A 81 -1.15 -5.17 -9.43
N VAL A 82 0.01 -4.59 -9.74
CA VAL A 82 1.22 -4.69 -8.91
C VAL A 82 1.61 -3.31 -8.42
N LEU A 83 1.65 -3.15 -7.10
CA LEU A 83 2.29 -2.02 -6.42
C LEU A 83 3.63 -2.53 -5.90
N ARG A 84 4.73 -2.00 -6.44
CA ARG A 84 6.07 -2.47 -6.11
C ARG A 84 6.98 -1.31 -5.77
N ASN A 85 7.63 -1.34 -4.60
CA ASN A 85 8.57 -0.28 -4.23
C ASN A 85 7.87 1.08 -4.35
N VAL A 86 6.78 1.22 -3.61
CA VAL A 86 5.97 2.44 -3.59
C VAL A 86 5.97 2.94 -2.16
N LEU A 87 6.09 4.26 -2.01
CA LEU A 87 5.86 4.91 -0.74
C LEU A 87 4.58 5.74 -0.80
N VAL A 88 3.68 5.53 0.15
CA VAL A 88 2.49 6.38 0.31
C VAL A 88 2.53 7.02 1.69
N TYR A 89 2.69 8.34 1.70
CA TYR A 89 2.66 9.17 2.89
C TYR A 89 1.23 9.71 3.09
N ALA A 90 0.45 9.04 3.94
CA ALA A 90 -0.92 9.42 4.28
C ALA A 90 -0.91 10.42 5.44
N ASP A 91 -0.83 11.70 5.10
CA ASP A 91 -0.65 12.85 5.98
C ASP A 91 -1.89 13.74 6.13
N LEU A 92 -3.00 13.37 5.47
CA LEU A 92 -4.29 14.04 5.63
C LEU A 92 -5.20 13.27 6.60
N PRO A 93 -5.94 13.96 7.49
CA PRO A 93 -6.90 13.30 8.38
C PRO A 93 -7.94 12.47 7.61
N GLY A 94 -8.17 11.24 8.05
CA GLY A 94 -9.14 10.32 7.45
C GLY A 94 -8.75 9.76 6.07
N SER A 95 -7.52 10.01 5.61
CA SER A 95 -7.05 9.53 4.31
C SER A 95 -6.87 8.01 4.25
N THR A 96 -6.87 7.50 3.02
CA THR A 96 -6.59 6.10 2.71
C THR A 96 -5.29 5.99 1.91
N ALA A 97 -4.32 5.19 2.33
CA ALA A 97 -3.09 5.04 1.53
C ALA A 97 -3.37 4.22 0.25
N VAL A 98 -4.01 3.06 0.38
CA VAL A 98 -4.45 2.22 -0.75
C VAL A 98 -5.91 1.81 -0.57
N ASP A 99 -6.75 2.12 -1.56
CA ASP A 99 -8.18 1.79 -1.60
C ASP A 99 -8.45 0.78 -2.71
N LEU A 100 -9.00 -0.38 -2.35
CA LEU A 100 -9.17 -1.56 -3.20
C LEU A 100 -10.65 -1.97 -3.19
N THR A 101 -11.36 -1.83 -4.32
CA THR A 101 -12.80 -2.16 -4.36
C THR A 101 -13.03 -3.55 -4.97
N THR A 102 -12.69 -3.77 -6.25
CA THR A 102 -12.91 -5.09 -6.88
C THR A 102 -11.67 -5.51 -7.65
N SER A 103 -10.63 -5.95 -6.96
CA SER A 103 -9.35 -6.16 -7.62
C SER A 103 -8.45 -7.22 -7.00
N ALA A 104 -7.73 -7.93 -7.86
CA ALA A 104 -6.59 -8.74 -7.49
C ALA A 104 -5.34 -7.85 -7.51
N VAL A 105 -4.79 -7.56 -6.32
CA VAL A 105 -3.68 -6.60 -6.16
C VAL A 105 -2.57 -7.23 -5.35
N ARG A 106 -1.35 -7.15 -5.88
CA ARG A 106 -0.12 -7.48 -5.16
C ARG A 106 0.54 -6.19 -4.69
N LEU A 107 0.76 -6.10 -3.38
CA LEU A 107 1.60 -5.08 -2.77
C LEU A 107 2.90 -5.76 -2.35
N SER A 108 3.99 -5.31 -2.95
CA SER A 108 5.32 -5.84 -2.69
C SER A 108 6.30 -4.72 -2.39
N HIS A 109 7.17 -4.90 -1.38
CA HIS A 109 8.21 -3.91 -1.04
C HIS A 109 7.64 -2.50 -0.88
N THR A 110 6.42 -2.36 -0.37
CA THR A 110 5.74 -1.06 -0.25
C THR A 110 5.84 -0.55 1.18
N THR A 111 6.04 0.76 1.34
CA THR A 111 6.01 1.45 2.63
C THR A 111 4.76 2.32 2.70
N LEU A 112 3.85 2.02 3.64
CA LEU A 112 2.63 2.81 3.85
C LEU A 112 2.70 3.50 5.21
N ILE A 113 2.61 4.83 5.22
CA ILE A 113 2.85 5.64 6.41
C ILE A 113 1.58 6.37 6.80
N ALA A 114 1.13 6.15 8.02
CA ALA A 114 0.09 6.94 8.67
C ALA A 114 0.73 8.07 9.47
N ASN A 115 0.45 9.30 9.06
CA ASN A 115 0.97 10.53 9.65
C ASN A 115 -0.16 11.50 10.04
N ALA A 116 -1.39 11.01 10.18
CA ALA A 116 -2.53 11.84 10.50
C ALA A 116 -3.63 11.07 11.24
N PRO A 117 -4.53 11.78 11.95
CA PRO A 117 -5.68 11.19 12.63
C PRO A 117 -6.56 10.34 11.69
N GLY A 118 -6.93 9.13 12.12
CA GLY A 118 -7.96 8.32 11.44
C GLY A 118 -7.56 7.73 10.08
N VAL A 119 -6.27 7.65 9.78
CA VAL A 119 -5.75 7.05 8.54
C VAL A 119 -6.06 5.56 8.46
N THR A 120 -6.36 5.10 7.24
CA THR A 120 -6.45 3.67 6.87
C THR A 120 -5.37 3.36 5.84
N LEU A 121 -4.41 2.47 6.15
CA LEU A 121 -3.34 2.15 5.19
C LEU A 121 -3.86 1.31 4.02
N ILE A 122 -4.65 0.28 4.31
CA ILE A 122 -5.31 -0.52 3.27
C ILE A 122 -6.82 -0.53 3.53
N ARG A 123 -7.61 -0.15 2.54
CA ARG A 123 -9.05 -0.40 2.51
C ARG A 123 -9.34 -1.41 1.43
N SER A 124 -10.03 -2.48 1.78
CA SER A 124 -10.60 -3.43 0.84
C SER A 124 -12.11 -3.42 1.02
N THR A 125 -12.88 -3.12 -0.01
CA THR A 125 -14.35 -3.14 0.03
C THR A 125 -14.85 -4.13 -1.00
N PRO A 126 -15.26 -5.35 -0.64
CA PRO A 126 -15.64 -6.37 -1.61
C PRO A 126 -16.79 -5.90 -2.50
N GLY A 127 -16.62 -6.06 -3.80
CA GLY A 127 -17.74 -6.03 -4.74
C GLY A 127 -18.36 -7.40 -4.97
N ALA A 128 -19.29 -7.46 -5.93
CA ALA A 128 -20.16 -8.61 -6.19
C ALA A 128 -19.49 -9.85 -6.83
N LEU A 129 -18.15 -9.94 -6.85
CA LEU A 129 -17.38 -11.05 -7.45
C LEU A 129 -16.53 -11.75 -6.37
N PRO A 130 -16.30 -13.07 -6.48
CA PRO A 130 -15.67 -13.82 -5.41
C PRO A 130 -14.18 -13.46 -5.32
N ALA A 131 -13.75 -13.15 -4.09
CA ALA A 131 -12.37 -12.97 -3.61
C ALA A 131 -11.57 -11.79 -4.23
N ASN A 132 -11.65 -10.62 -3.58
CA ASN A 132 -10.55 -9.65 -3.63
C ASN A 132 -9.29 -10.31 -3.04
N ALA A 133 -8.42 -10.88 -3.88
CA ALA A 133 -7.14 -11.39 -3.44
C ALA A 133 -6.14 -10.24 -3.35
N VAL A 134 -6.08 -9.61 -2.18
CA VAL A 134 -5.03 -8.66 -1.85
C VAL A 134 -3.86 -9.44 -1.27
N PHE A 135 -2.73 -9.42 -1.98
CA PHE A 135 -1.50 -10.10 -1.59
C PHE A 135 -0.50 -9.12 -1.02
N LEU A 136 -0.16 -9.33 0.25
CA LEU A 136 0.83 -8.52 0.94
C LEU A 136 2.09 -9.35 1.16
N GLN A 137 3.16 -8.91 0.51
CA GLN A 137 4.48 -9.51 0.57
C GLN A 137 5.54 -8.45 0.84
N ASP A 138 6.36 -8.64 1.87
CA ASP A 138 7.53 -7.81 2.14
C ASP A 138 7.17 -6.31 2.27
N ASN A 139 6.07 -5.99 2.96
CA ASN A 139 5.62 -4.60 3.15
C ASN A 139 5.96 -4.07 4.55
N LEU A 140 6.15 -2.75 4.63
CA LEU A 140 6.34 -2.01 5.87
C LEU A 140 5.18 -1.03 6.11
N PHE A 141 4.46 -1.22 7.19
CA PHE A 141 3.39 -0.35 7.63
C PHE A 141 3.88 0.50 8.80
N VAL A 142 3.70 1.81 8.74
CA VAL A 142 4.26 2.74 9.73
C VAL A 142 3.16 3.60 10.34
N ALA A 143 3.08 3.64 11.65
CA ALA A 143 2.26 4.57 12.41
C ALA A 143 3.16 5.61 13.09
N LEU A 144 3.11 6.86 12.62
CA LEU A 144 3.85 7.97 13.23
C LEU A 144 3.07 8.58 14.41
N PRO A 145 3.73 9.34 15.32
CA PRO A 145 3.11 9.82 16.56
C PRO A 145 1.86 10.70 16.38
N ASN A 146 1.68 11.32 15.23
CA ASN A 146 0.51 12.13 14.87
C ASN A 146 -0.67 11.34 14.31
N ALA A 147 -0.55 10.01 14.16
CA ALA A 147 -1.65 9.15 13.76
C ALA A 147 -2.67 8.89 14.89
N SER A 148 -3.05 9.92 15.64
CA SER A 148 -4.03 9.84 16.73
C SER A 148 -5.39 10.44 16.32
N PRO A 149 -6.52 9.71 16.39
CA PRO A 149 -6.68 8.38 16.97
C PRO A 149 -6.02 7.30 16.11
N LEU A 150 -5.70 6.17 16.75
CA LEU A 150 -4.87 5.10 16.21
C LEU A 150 -5.22 4.74 14.76
N PRO A 151 -4.23 4.56 13.88
CA PRO A 151 -4.49 4.21 12.50
C PRO A 151 -4.95 2.77 12.38
N ARG A 152 -5.62 2.47 11.27
CA ARG A 152 -5.90 1.10 10.84
C ARG A 152 -4.86 0.69 9.81
N TRP A 153 -4.20 -0.45 10.01
CA TRP A 153 -3.38 -1.03 8.94
C TRP A 153 -4.25 -1.62 7.82
N TRP A 154 -5.46 -2.08 8.17
CA TRP A 154 -6.47 -2.52 7.21
C TRP A 154 -7.90 -2.22 7.67
N ARG A 155 -8.79 -2.08 6.69
CA ARG A 155 -10.23 -2.11 6.84
C ARG A 155 -10.84 -2.96 5.74
N ASP A 156 -11.59 -3.97 6.15
CA ASP A 156 -12.59 -4.63 5.30
C ASP A 156 -13.98 -4.33 5.84
N ASP A 157 -14.93 -4.20 4.93
CA ASP A 157 -16.34 -3.99 5.21
C ASP A 157 -17.09 -5.34 5.38
N VAL A 158 -16.44 -6.51 5.18
CA VAL A 158 -17.01 -7.86 5.43
C VAL A 158 -16.16 -8.82 6.29
N ASN A 159 -15.16 -8.31 7.02
CA ASN A 159 -14.30 -9.06 7.96
C ASN A 159 -13.38 -10.16 7.35
N GLN A 160 -13.14 -10.17 6.05
CA GLN A 160 -12.06 -10.94 5.42
C GLN A 160 -10.73 -10.17 5.48
N GLN A 161 -9.71 -10.80 6.06
CA GLN A 161 -8.37 -10.23 6.09
C GLN A 161 -7.69 -10.38 4.71
N PRO A 162 -6.90 -9.39 4.26
CA PRO A 162 -5.99 -9.54 3.14
C PRO A 162 -5.11 -10.80 3.30
N GLY A 163 -4.80 -11.46 2.19
CA GLY A 163 -3.89 -12.59 2.18
C GLY A 163 -2.47 -12.14 2.50
N LEU A 164 -1.99 -12.45 3.70
CA LEU A 164 -0.59 -12.27 4.08
C LEU A 164 0.18 -13.48 3.57
N VAL A 165 1.01 -13.29 2.53
CA VAL A 165 1.75 -14.40 1.90
C VAL A 165 3.07 -14.62 2.62
N SER A 166 3.84 -13.56 2.80
CA SER A 166 5.16 -13.61 3.43
C SER A 166 5.52 -12.27 4.03
N HIS A 167 6.26 -12.33 5.15
CA HIS A 167 6.94 -11.24 5.84
C HIS A 167 6.27 -9.86 5.63
N ASN A 168 5.42 -9.44 6.56
CA ASN A 168 5.02 -8.03 6.68
C ASN A 168 5.42 -7.49 8.06
N ALA A 169 5.85 -6.23 8.12
CA ALA A 169 6.29 -5.59 9.35
C ALA A 169 5.50 -4.31 9.64
N PHE A 170 5.36 -4.02 10.92
CA PHE A 170 4.63 -2.88 11.45
C PHE A 170 5.54 -2.10 12.39
N ALA A 171 5.81 -0.86 12.04
CA ALA A 171 6.56 0.09 12.83
C ALA A 171 5.62 1.09 13.49
N SER A 172 5.80 1.33 14.78
CA SER A 172 5.07 2.36 15.51
C SER A 172 5.94 2.97 16.60
N GLN A 173 5.47 4.00 17.29
CA GLN A 173 6.30 4.65 18.32
C GLN A 173 6.77 3.67 19.40
N ASN A 174 5.89 2.80 19.88
CA ASN A 174 6.18 1.86 20.96
C ASN A 174 6.40 0.43 20.45
N GLY A 175 6.10 0.16 19.17
CA GLY A 175 6.25 -1.15 18.54
C GLY A 175 5.29 -2.20 19.08
N VAL A 176 4.07 -1.81 19.43
CA VAL A 176 3.07 -2.68 20.04
C VAL A 176 1.73 -2.61 19.30
N ALA A 177 0.91 -3.65 19.47
CA ALA A 177 -0.42 -3.72 18.85
C ALA A 177 -1.35 -2.58 19.29
N SER A 178 -1.15 -2.00 20.49
CA SER A 178 -1.95 -0.86 20.99
C SER A 178 -1.64 0.47 20.28
N ASP A 179 -0.65 0.51 19.39
CA ASP A 179 -0.42 1.67 18.51
C ASP A 179 -1.32 1.62 17.25
N TRP A 180 -2.21 0.64 17.14
CA TRP A 180 -3.10 0.42 16.01
C TRP A 180 -4.53 0.20 16.46
N ASN A 181 -5.50 0.68 15.67
CA ASN A 181 -6.93 0.50 15.96
C ASN A 181 -7.39 -0.95 15.74
N SER A 182 -6.66 -1.72 14.93
CA SER A 182 -6.83 -3.18 14.80
C SER A 182 -5.50 -3.86 15.01
N ALA A 183 -5.49 -5.01 15.69
CA ALA A 183 -4.26 -5.75 15.97
C ALA A 183 -3.54 -6.09 14.63
N PRO A 184 -2.28 -5.65 14.45
CA PRO A 184 -1.45 -6.02 13.32
C PRO A 184 -1.07 -7.50 13.37
N ASN A 185 -1.12 -8.15 12.21
CA ASN A 185 -0.62 -9.50 11.99
C ASN A 185 0.74 -9.39 11.30
N GLY A 186 1.83 -9.66 12.01
CA GLY A 186 3.20 -9.60 11.49
C GLY A 186 4.22 -9.19 12.54
N SER A 187 5.43 -8.86 12.10
CA SER A 187 6.51 -8.43 12.98
C SER A 187 6.26 -7.01 13.49
N LEU A 188 6.16 -6.83 14.81
CA LEU A 188 5.99 -5.51 15.42
C LEU A 188 7.34 -4.96 15.86
N MET A 189 7.59 -3.69 15.59
CA MET A 189 8.83 -3.02 15.94
C MET A 189 8.63 -1.52 16.16
N THR A 190 9.58 -0.85 16.79
CA THR A 190 9.53 0.61 16.92
C THR A 190 9.90 1.29 15.60
N VAL A 191 9.50 2.56 15.41
CA VAL A 191 9.99 3.39 14.29
C VAL A 191 11.52 3.52 14.32
N THR A 192 12.12 3.53 15.50
CA THR A 192 13.58 3.49 15.65
C THR A 192 14.18 2.19 15.11
N ASN A 193 13.56 1.04 15.39
CA ASN A 193 14.00 -0.25 14.86
C ASN A 193 13.82 -0.34 13.33
N ALA A 194 12.84 0.37 12.78
CA ALA A 194 12.66 0.50 11.34
C ALA A 194 13.74 1.38 10.69
N ASP A 195 14.50 2.17 11.46
CA ASP A 195 15.71 2.91 11.03
C ASP A 195 15.50 3.73 9.75
N PHE A 196 14.61 4.73 9.77
CA PHE A 196 14.45 5.64 8.63
C PHE A 196 15.57 6.70 8.62
N LEU A 197 16.09 7.03 7.43
CA LEU A 197 17.17 8.01 7.26
C LEU A 197 16.85 9.39 7.85
N ASN A 198 15.66 9.94 7.59
CA ASN A 198 15.24 11.20 8.20
C ASN A 198 13.71 11.35 8.27
N VAL A 199 13.13 11.01 9.41
CA VAL A 199 11.68 11.18 9.65
C VAL A 199 11.25 12.64 9.68
N VAL A 200 12.11 13.56 10.14
CA VAL A 200 11.80 14.99 10.27
C VAL A 200 11.66 15.64 8.90
N GLU A 201 12.56 15.29 7.98
CA GLU A 201 12.53 15.76 6.59
C GLU A 201 11.62 14.90 5.69
N GLN A 202 10.87 13.96 6.28
CA GLN A 202 9.97 13.04 5.55
C GLN A 202 10.69 12.16 4.53
N VAL A 203 11.96 11.85 4.79
CA VAL A 203 12.76 10.90 4.02
C VAL A 203 12.64 9.52 4.69
N PHE A 204 11.75 8.71 4.14
CA PHE A 204 11.36 7.41 4.68
C PHE A 204 12.02 6.25 3.93
N ARG A 205 13.29 6.44 3.56
CA ARG A 205 14.16 5.37 3.08
C ARG A 205 14.66 4.59 4.28
N ILE A 206 14.60 3.27 4.16
CA ILE A 206 15.05 2.40 5.23
C ILE A 206 16.58 2.32 5.23
N GLY A 207 17.17 2.50 6.41
CA GLY A 207 18.61 2.48 6.65
C GLY A 207 19.18 1.07 6.68
N ALA A 208 20.50 0.99 6.51
CA ALA A 208 21.23 -0.28 6.46
C ALA A 208 21.20 -1.07 7.78
N SER A 209 20.81 -0.45 8.90
CA SER A 209 20.71 -1.11 10.21
C SER A 209 19.29 -1.50 10.60
N SER A 210 18.33 -1.27 9.70
CA SER A 210 16.93 -1.54 9.98
C SER A 210 16.66 -3.01 10.30
N GLN A 211 15.90 -3.24 11.36
CA GLN A 211 15.36 -4.57 11.66
C GLN A 211 14.35 -5.01 10.61
N ALA A 212 13.84 -4.06 9.80
CA ALA A 212 13.05 -4.37 8.63
C ALA A 212 13.86 -5.17 7.57
N LEU A 213 15.19 -5.12 7.62
CA LEU A 213 16.03 -5.88 6.71
C LEU A 213 16.00 -7.39 6.98
N ASN A 214 15.89 -7.77 8.25
CA ASN A 214 16.23 -9.11 8.75
C ASN A 214 15.05 -10.10 8.72
N GLY A 215 13.89 -9.68 8.23
CA GLY A 215 12.64 -10.42 8.38
C GLY A 215 12.26 -11.34 7.23
N ALA A 216 12.99 -11.34 6.11
CA ALA A 216 12.60 -12.04 4.89
C ALA A 216 13.55 -13.20 4.53
N SER A 217 12.98 -14.35 4.20
CA SER A 217 13.71 -15.60 3.94
C SER A 217 14.30 -15.74 2.54
N ASP A 218 13.95 -14.86 1.60
CA ASP A 218 14.45 -14.81 0.22
C ASP A 218 15.58 -13.78 0.02
N GLY A 219 16.08 -13.20 1.12
CA GLY A 219 17.10 -12.16 1.10
C GLY A 219 16.58 -10.78 0.68
N LYS A 220 15.25 -10.57 0.64
CA LYS A 220 14.63 -9.29 0.23
C LYS A 220 13.74 -8.70 1.32
N SER A 221 14.21 -7.60 1.87
CA SER A 221 13.66 -6.93 3.05
C SER A 221 12.30 -6.24 2.88
N TYR A 222 11.64 -5.85 3.97
CA TYR A 222 10.37 -5.12 3.89
C TYR A 222 10.55 -3.72 3.30
N GLY A 223 9.69 -3.31 2.36
CA GLY A 223 9.54 -1.90 1.99
C GLY A 223 10.75 -1.25 1.32
N TYR A 224 10.70 0.08 1.21
CA TYR A 224 11.54 0.85 0.30
C TYR A 224 13.04 0.92 0.69
N TYR A 225 13.93 0.54 -0.25
CA TYR A 225 15.38 0.87 -0.23
C TYR A 225 15.85 1.37 -1.61
N THR A 226 16.76 2.35 -1.59
CA THR A 226 17.82 2.50 -2.61
C THR A 226 19.17 2.27 -1.95
#